data_AF-A0A8C8INC0-F1
#
_entry.id   AF-A0A8C8INC0-F1
#
_cell.length_a   1.000
_cell.length_b   1.000
_cell.length_c   1.000
_cell.angle_alpha   90.00
_cell.angle_beta   90.00
_cell.angle_gamma   90.00
#
_symmetry.space_group_name_H-M   'P 1'
#
loop_
_entity.id
_entity.type
_entity.pdbx_description
1 polymer ?
#
loop_
_entity_poly.entity_id
_entity_poly.type
_entity_poly.pdbx_seq_one_letter_code
_entity_poly.pdbx_strand_id
1 'polypeptide(L)'
;ISGTQGYTYPQMFLVDYSGGSQPSVQPPGLVPCWSFPPAQERVREQGRARGCRGVGSWSLVVALLFLLLLVFGALGLGAYQIHKLQTQLDGIQQVNIESQGCAPEKLVGDLPESDPDTGKKASRPAAHVIGRIEKDVSQNTLRWEPKAGRAFTEGGVVYRDGGLQVNETGLYHIYSRVQFEANHCTPTDALVHSVFVRRPWSSKPLTLIEAHREGYCSSGSNGRVWTSGSYLGSTLQLEKQDWVYVNVSHPAMLSHTHHANFFGLHKI
;
A
#
# COMPACT_ATOMS: atom_id res chain seq x y z
N ILE A 1 -5.35 -51.91 22.58
CA ILE A 1 -4.48 -51.72 23.76
C ILE A 1 -3.61 -50.50 23.47
N SER A 2 -3.72 -49.46 24.28
CA SER A 2 -3.14 -48.15 24.00
C SER A 2 -1.65 -48.10 24.37
N GLY A 3 -0.81 -47.57 23.47
CA GLY A 3 0.60 -47.29 23.75
C GLY A 3 0.80 -45.83 24.14
N THR A 4 0.98 -45.56 25.44
CA THR A 4 1.38 -44.25 25.95
C THR A 4 2.89 -44.23 26.17
N GLN A 5 3.60 -43.41 25.39
CA GLN A 5 5.05 -43.26 25.47
C GLN A 5 5.40 -42.22 26.55
N GLY A 6 6.02 -42.67 27.65
CA GLY A 6 6.44 -41.79 28.74
C GLY A 6 7.72 -41.02 28.41
N TYR A 7 7.75 -39.73 28.75
CA TYR A 7 8.97 -38.91 28.70
C TYR A 7 9.57 -38.77 30.09
N THR A 8 10.79 -39.27 30.26
CA THR A 8 11.56 -39.17 31.50
C THR A 8 12.46 -37.92 31.45
N TYR A 9 12.24 -36.96 32.35
CA TYR A 9 13.18 -35.85 32.56
C TYR A 9 14.20 -36.21 33.66
N PRO A 10 15.48 -35.78 33.54
CA PRO A 10 16.55 -36.18 34.46
C PRO A 10 16.51 -35.42 35.79
N GLN A 11 17.05 -36.04 36.84
CA GLN A 11 17.21 -35.41 38.14
C GLN A 11 18.47 -34.54 38.19
N MET A 12 18.36 -33.36 38.80
CA MET A 12 19.48 -32.47 39.09
C MET A 12 20.01 -32.77 40.47
N PHE A 13 21.30 -33.10 40.58
CA PHE A 13 21.99 -33.28 41.86
C PHE A 13 22.42 -31.92 42.43
N LEU A 14 22.30 -31.77 43.75
CA LEU A 14 22.96 -30.70 44.51
C LEU A 14 23.78 -31.35 45.63
N VAL A 15 25.05 -30.96 45.72
CA VAL A 15 26.07 -31.41 46.69
C VAL A 15 26.81 -30.10 47.08
N ASP A 16 26.92 -29.72 48.35
CA ASP A 16 27.85 -30.29 49.32
C ASP A 16 27.38 -30.25 50.80
N TYR A 17 27.86 -31.23 51.58
CA TYR A 17 28.56 -31.14 52.88
C TYR A 17 28.53 -29.79 53.67
N SER A 18 28.54 -29.70 55.02
CA SER A 18 28.34 -30.61 56.18
C SER A 18 28.35 -29.70 57.46
N GLY A 19 28.11 -30.12 58.73
CA GLY A 19 27.68 -31.38 59.34
C GLY A 19 27.98 -31.38 60.87
N GLY A 20 27.15 -32.03 61.71
CA GLY A 20 27.40 -32.21 63.17
C GLY A 20 26.25 -31.80 64.11
N SER A 21 26.00 -32.61 65.15
CA SER A 21 24.90 -32.43 66.12
C SER A 21 25.29 -32.87 67.54
N GLN A 22 25.07 -32.04 68.57
CA GLN A 22 25.11 -32.44 69.99
C GLN A 22 24.33 -31.45 70.89
N PRO A 23 23.82 -31.83 72.09
CA PRO A 23 22.81 -31.03 72.81
C PRO A 23 23.18 -30.51 74.22
N SER A 24 22.39 -29.50 74.66
CA SER A 24 22.10 -29.06 76.05
C SER A 24 23.16 -28.34 76.89
N VAL A 25 22.80 -27.14 77.41
CA VAL A 25 22.69 -26.74 78.85
C VAL A 25 22.40 -25.22 78.92
N GLN A 26 21.43 -24.82 79.77
CA GLN A 26 21.02 -23.42 80.12
C GLN A 26 21.64 -23.00 81.48
N PRO A 27 21.40 -21.81 82.14
CA PRO A 27 20.38 -20.74 81.95
C PRO A 27 20.94 -19.28 82.18
N PRO A 28 20.15 -18.26 82.61
CA PRO A 28 18.84 -17.73 82.16
C PRO A 28 18.90 -16.21 81.75
N GLY A 29 17.83 -15.64 81.18
CA GLY A 29 17.80 -14.18 80.91
C GLY A 29 16.58 -13.52 80.27
N LEU A 30 15.39 -13.64 80.88
CA LEU A 30 14.25 -12.70 80.80
C LEU A 30 13.52 -12.41 79.45
N VAL A 31 12.25 -12.84 79.41
CA VAL A 31 11.09 -12.36 78.63
C VAL A 31 9.87 -12.57 79.57
N PRO A 32 8.68 -11.92 79.46
CA PRO A 32 8.14 -11.10 78.37
C PRO A 32 7.51 -9.75 78.87
N CYS A 33 6.77 -8.98 78.06
CA CYS A 33 5.31 -9.09 77.90
C CYS A 33 4.75 -8.23 76.74
N TRP A 34 3.61 -8.64 76.20
CA TRP A 34 2.83 -7.92 75.17
C TRP A 34 1.68 -7.12 75.78
N SER A 35 1.32 -5.96 75.18
CA SER A 35 -0.06 -5.44 75.19
C SER A 35 -0.25 -4.25 74.22
N PHE A 36 -1.24 -4.35 73.32
CA PHE A 36 -1.87 -3.24 72.58
C PHE A 36 -3.16 -2.77 73.34
N PRO A 37 -3.91 -1.75 72.89
CA PRO A 37 -3.81 -0.35 73.32
C PRO A 37 -5.12 0.13 74.01
N PRO A 38 -5.29 1.45 74.23
CA PRO A 38 -6.63 2.04 74.03
C PRO A 38 -6.61 3.32 73.15
N ALA A 39 -7.80 3.76 72.72
CA ALA A 39 -8.02 4.77 71.70
C ALA A 39 -8.74 6.03 72.21
N GLN A 40 -8.67 7.09 71.39
CA GLN A 40 -9.48 8.33 71.39
C GLN A 40 -9.37 9.25 72.62
N GLU A 41 -9.18 10.58 72.56
CA GLU A 41 -9.59 11.68 71.66
C GLU A 41 -10.51 12.63 72.45
N ARG A 42 -10.06 13.88 72.68
CA ARG A 42 -10.81 15.17 72.61
C ARG A 42 -9.99 16.30 73.29
N VAL A 43 -9.62 17.38 72.58
CA VAL A 43 -10.43 18.63 72.36
C VAL A 43 -10.48 19.47 73.65
N ARG A 44 -10.11 20.76 73.71
CA ARG A 44 -9.99 21.81 72.67
C ARG A 44 -9.20 23.04 73.16
N GLU A 45 -8.58 23.78 72.21
CA GLU A 45 -8.42 25.27 72.18
C GLU A 45 -7.72 26.00 73.37
N GLN A 46 -7.24 27.25 73.26
CA GLN A 46 -7.29 28.28 72.21
C GLN A 46 -6.04 29.19 72.34
N GLY A 47 -5.48 29.75 71.25
CA GLY A 47 -4.27 30.59 71.40
C GLY A 47 -3.62 31.18 70.14
N ARG A 48 -4.46 31.59 69.18
CA ARG A 48 -4.16 32.44 68.02
C ARG A 48 -2.90 33.34 68.11
N ALA A 49 -2.00 33.20 67.13
CA ALA A 49 -1.31 34.33 66.50
C ALA A 49 -1.75 34.42 65.02
N ARG A 50 -2.15 35.62 64.57
CA ARG A 50 -2.69 35.86 63.21
C ARG A 50 -1.57 36.02 62.17
N GLY A 51 -1.75 35.41 61.00
CA GLY A 51 -0.80 35.50 59.88
C GLY A 51 -1.40 35.31 58.49
N CYS A 52 -2.67 35.68 58.26
CA CYS A 52 -3.24 35.66 56.91
C CYS A 52 -2.67 36.80 56.05
N ARG A 53 -1.71 36.51 55.18
CA ARG A 53 -1.37 37.35 54.00
C ARG A 53 -0.78 36.50 52.85
N GLY A 54 -1.53 36.38 51.76
CA GLY A 54 -0.93 36.48 50.41
C GLY A 54 -0.80 35.24 49.52
N VAL A 55 -0.86 34.00 50.03
CA VAL A 55 -0.76 32.79 49.16
C VAL A 55 -2.13 32.47 48.53
N GLY A 56 -2.58 33.33 47.61
CA GLY A 56 -3.93 33.20 47.02
C GLY A 56 -4.27 34.17 45.89
N SER A 57 -3.29 34.89 45.32
CA SER A 57 -3.52 35.74 44.15
C SER A 57 -2.30 35.72 43.21
N TRP A 58 -1.11 36.05 43.71
CA TRP A 58 0.10 36.14 42.87
C TRP A 58 0.40 34.86 42.08
N SER A 59 0.37 33.68 42.72
CA SER A 59 0.65 32.41 42.04
C SER A 59 -0.40 32.06 40.98
N LEU A 60 -1.67 32.42 41.19
CA LEU A 60 -2.75 32.23 40.22
C LEU A 60 -2.62 33.22 39.06
N VAL A 61 -2.27 34.48 39.33
CA VAL A 61 -1.96 35.49 38.31
C VAL A 61 -0.78 35.05 37.46
N VAL A 62 0.30 34.55 38.06
CA VAL A 62 1.46 34.00 37.32
C VAL A 62 1.05 32.80 36.46
N ALA A 63 0.26 31.85 36.99
CA ALA A 63 -0.22 30.71 36.21
C ALA A 63 -1.12 31.14 35.02
N LEU A 64 -2.01 32.11 35.23
CA LEU A 64 -2.84 32.69 34.17
C LEU A 64 -2.02 33.42 33.11
N LEU A 65 -0.97 34.16 33.51
CA LEU A 65 -0.02 34.79 32.58
C LEU A 65 0.73 33.75 31.75
N PHE A 66 1.19 32.64 32.35
CA PHE A 66 1.81 31.54 31.60
C PHE A 66 0.84 30.87 30.61
N LEU A 67 -0.42 30.63 31.01
CA LEU A 67 -1.44 30.10 30.09
C LEU A 67 -1.73 31.06 28.93
N LEU A 68 -1.84 32.37 29.20
CA LEU A 68 -1.98 33.40 28.17
C LEU A 68 -0.77 33.40 27.22
N LEU A 69 0.46 33.32 27.74
CA LEU A 69 1.68 33.24 26.92
C LEU A 69 1.70 32.00 26.03
N LEU A 70 1.24 30.84 26.52
CA LEU A 70 1.14 29.62 25.71
C LEU A 70 0.07 29.74 24.61
N VAL A 71 -1.10 30.32 24.93
CA VAL A 71 -2.18 30.55 23.96
C VAL A 71 -1.73 31.56 22.89
N PHE A 72 -1.17 32.70 23.28
CA PHE A 72 -0.67 33.69 22.32
C PHE A 72 0.54 33.18 21.54
N GLY A 73 1.41 32.36 22.14
CA GLY A 73 2.51 31.68 21.44
C GLY A 73 2.01 30.71 20.37
N ALA A 74 1.01 29.88 20.69
CA ALA A 74 0.40 28.97 19.72
C ALA A 74 -0.34 29.72 18.60
N LEU A 75 -1.12 30.75 18.94
CA LEU A 75 -1.80 31.61 17.96
C LEU A 75 -0.80 32.37 17.07
N GLY A 76 0.29 32.89 17.65
CA GLY A 76 1.35 33.59 16.92
C GLY A 76 2.13 32.67 15.98
N LEU A 77 2.44 31.44 16.40
CA LEU A 77 3.04 30.41 15.55
C LEU A 77 2.09 29.99 14.42
N GLY A 78 0.79 29.82 14.70
CA GLY A 78 -0.23 29.53 13.69
C GLY A 78 -0.37 30.67 12.68
N ALA A 79 -0.48 31.91 13.14
CA ALA A 79 -0.53 33.10 12.29
C ALA A 79 0.75 33.25 11.45
N TYR A 80 1.93 32.99 12.02
CA TYR A 80 3.20 32.99 11.27
C TYR A 80 3.25 31.89 10.20
N GLN A 81 2.76 30.68 10.50
CA GLN A 81 2.65 29.63 9.47
C GLN A 81 1.68 30.00 8.36
N ILE A 82 0.50 30.54 8.69
CA ILE A 82 -0.49 31.00 7.70
C ILE A 82 0.09 32.14 6.85
N HIS A 83 0.70 33.15 7.47
CA HIS A 83 1.36 34.25 6.76
C HIS A 83 2.52 33.75 5.90
N LYS A 84 3.30 32.76 6.35
CA LYS A 84 4.36 32.13 5.55
C LYS A 84 3.78 31.36 4.35
N LEU A 85 2.65 30.68 4.51
CA LEU A 85 1.95 30.04 3.38
C LEU A 85 1.39 31.08 2.42
N GLN A 86 0.84 32.19 2.92
CA GLN A 86 0.35 33.31 2.11
C GLN A 86 1.49 33.97 1.33
N THR A 87 2.63 34.31 1.95
CA THR A 87 3.77 34.87 1.20
C THR A 87 4.41 33.89 0.22
N GLN A 88 4.29 32.57 0.42
CA GLN A 88 4.64 31.58 -0.59
C GLN A 88 3.63 31.55 -1.75
N LEU A 89 2.33 31.67 -1.48
CA LEU A 89 1.28 31.79 -2.51
C LEU A 89 1.42 33.09 -3.31
N ASP A 90 1.61 34.22 -2.65
CA ASP A 90 1.85 35.52 -3.28
C ASP A 90 3.14 35.52 -4.09
N GLY A 91 4.21 34.87 -3.58
CA GLY A 91 5.45 34.66 -4.31
C GLY A 91 5.27 33.78 -5.56
N ILE A 92 4.51 32.68 -5.46
CA ILE A 92 4.13 31.85 -6.61
C ILE A 92 3.28 32.65 -7.59
N GLN A 93 2.35 33.48 -7.11
CA GLN A 93 1.50 34.31 -7.95
C GLN A 93 2.28 35.42 -8.65
N GLN A 94 3.24 36.06 -7.99
CA GLN A 94 4.10 37.08 -8.59
C GLN A 94 5.09 36.46 -9.58
N VAL A 95 5.69 35.30 -9.28
CA VAL A 95 6.46 34.52 -10.26
C VAL A 95 5.59 34.11 -11.46
N ASN A 96 4.32 33.75 -11.26
CA ASN A 96 3.39 33.42 -12.35
C ASN A 96 2.91 34.65 -13.16
N ILE A 97 2.95 35.86 -12.59
CA ILE A 97 2.62 37.12 -13.28
C ILE A 97 3.83 37.65 -14.05
N GLU A 98 5.04 37.61 -13.47
CA GLU A 98 6.29 37.98 -14.14
C GLU A 98 6.74 36.92 -15.16
N SER A 99 6.30 35.66 -15.01
CA SER A 99 6.51 34.57 -15.98
C SER A 99 5.39 34.47 -17.04
N GLN A 100 4.58 35.53 -17.25
CA GLN A 100 3.70 35.65 -18.43
C GLN A 100 4.46 35.84 -19.77
N GLY A 101 5.71 35.37 -19.85
CA GLY A 101 6.43 35.08 -21.09
C GLY A 101 6.64 33.58 -21.36
N CYS A 102 6.35 32.68 -20.39
CA CYS A 102 6.47 31.23 -20.57
C CYS A 102 5.52 30.50 -19.59
N ALA A 103 4.29 30.24 -20.04
CA ALA A 103 3.27 29.59 -19.20
C ALA A 103 3.67 28.15 -18.82
N PRO A 104 3.39 27.69 -17.58
CA PRO A 104 3.56 26.28 -17.23
C PRO A 104 2.57 25.44 -18.04
N GLU A 105 3.11 24.47 -18.78
CA GLU A 105 2.38 23.64 -19.75
C GLU A 105 1.26 22.83 -19.07
N LYS A 106 0.05 23.40 -19.08
CA LYS A 106 -1.16 22.74 -18.65
C LYS A 106 -1.47 21.66 -19.69
N LEU A 107 -1.10 20.42 -19.40
CA LEU A 107 -1.40 19.20 -20.20
C LEU A 107 -2.91 18.84 -20.25
N VAL A 108 -3.76 19.84 -20.47
CA VAL A 108 -5.07 19.69 -21.09
C VAL A 108 -4.78 19.72 -22.58
N GLY A 109 -4.88 18.58 -23.25
CA GLY A 109 -4.76 18.56 -24.72
C GLY A 109 -5.83 19.46 -25.32
N ASP A 110 -5.45 20.25 -26.34
CA ASP A 110 -6.38 21.04 -27.13
C ASP A 110 -7.52 20.13 -27.61
N LEU A 111 -8.69 20.29 -26.99
CA LEU A 111 -9.95 20.00 -27.63
C LEU A 111 -10.17 21.17 -28.58
N PRO A 112 -9.96 21.01 -29.90
CA PRO A 112 -10.30 22.09 -30.81
C PRO A 112 -11.79 22.36 -30.66
N GLU A 113 -12.08 23.60 -30.28
CA GLU A 113 -13.44 24.13 -30.15
C GLU A 113 -14.24 23.78 -31.41
N SER A 114 -15.47 23.34 -31.21
CA SER A 114 -16.23 22.61 -32.22
C SER A 114 -16.72 23.53 -33.35
N ASP A 115 -15.86 23.73 -34.35
CA ASP A 115 -16.25 24.20 -35.67
C ASP A 115 -17.19 23.16 -36.32
N PRO A 116 -18.46 23.52 -36.62
CA PRO A 116 -19.45 22.55 -37.08
C PRO A 116 -19.28 22.09 -38.53
N ASP A 117 -18.31 22.61 -39.29
CA ASP A 117 -18.16 22.35 -40.74
C ASP A 117 -16.81 21.75 -41.18
N THR A 118 -16.06 21.07 -40.29
CA THR A 118 -14.90 20.25 -40.71
C THR A 118 -15.13 18.76 -40.54
N GLY A 119 -15.10 18.02 -41.65
CA GLY A 119 -15.37 16.59 -41.68
C GLY A 119 -14.52 15.76 -40.70
N LYS A 120 -15.19 15.04 -39.80
CA LYS A 120 -14.70 14.00 -38.88
C LYS A 120 -13.17 14.01 -38.66
N LYS A 121 -12.67 14.90 -37.79
CA LYS A 121 -11.31 14.77 -37.24
C LYS A 121 -11.15 13.34 -36.70
N ALA A 122 -10.22 12.58 -37.28
CA ALA A 122 -10.02 11.19 -36.88
C ALA A 122 -9.57 11.14 -35.42
N SER A 123 -10.25 10.34 -34.59
CA SER A 123 -9.83 10.10 -33.21
C SER A 123 -8.39 9.55 -33.21
N ARG A 124 -7.61 9.86 -32.17
CA ARG A 124 -6.23 9.35 -32.04
C ARG A 124 -6.28 7.81 -31.90
N PRO A 125 -5.42 7.05 -32.60
CA PRO A 125 -5.42 5.58 -32.50
C PRO A 125 -5.25 5.10 -31.06
N ALA A 126 -6.28 4.48 -30.49
CA ALA A 126 -6.31 4.04 -29.10
C ALA A 126 -7.26 2.86 -28.89
N ALA A 127 -6.94 1.98 -27.95
CA ALA A 127 -7.83 0.91 -27.52
C ALA A 127 -7.56 0.50 -26.07
N HIS A 128 -8.62 0.05 -25.41
CA HIS A 128 -8.61 -0.61 -24.12
C HIS A 128 -9.55 -1.80 -24.20
N VAL A 129 -9.06 -3.00 -23.93
CA VAL A 129 -9.86 -4.24 -23.98
C VAL A 129 -9.72 -4.97 -22.65
N ILE A 130 -10.84 -5.50 -22.14
CA ILE A 130 -10.91 -6.09 -20.79
C ILE A 130 -11.02 -7.62 -20.86
N GLY A 131 -10.61 -8.32 -19.81
CA GLY A 131 -10.65 -9.79 -19.78
C GLY A 131 -12.06 -10.34 -20.03
N ARG A 132 -12.19 -11.28 -20.95
CA ARG A 132 -13.48 -11.92 -21.27
C ARG A 132 -13.76 -13.05 -20.25
N ILE A 133 -14.93 -13.02 -19.61
CA ILE A 133 -15.35 -14.09 -18.69
C ILE A 133 -15.92 -15.25 -19.51
N GLU A 134 -15.04 -16.04 -20.11
CA GLU A 134 -15.39 -17.35 -20.68
C GLU A 134 -14.70 -18.45 -19.87
N LYS A 135 -15.46 -19.51 -19.54
CA LYS A 135 -14.99 -20.62 -18.71
C LYS A 135 -14.23 -21.68 -19.50
N ASP A 136 -14.40 -21.71 -20.83
CA ASP A 136 -13.73 -22.63 -21.73
C ASP A 136 -12.53 -21.96 -22.43
N VAL A 137 -11.34 -22.15 -21.85
CA VAL A 137 -10.07 -21.66 -22.39
C VAL A 137 -9.59 -22.59 -23.53
N SER A 138 -10.20 -22.43 -24.71
CA SER A 138 -9.96 -23.30 -25.87
C SER A 138 -8.86 -22.81 -26.84
N GLN A 139 -8.16 -21.71 -26.54
CA GLN A 139 -7.21 -21.07 -27.47
C GLN A 139 -5.90 -20.61 -26.81
N ASN A 140 -4.78 -20.82 -27.51
CA ASN A 140 -3.40 -20.42 -27.11
C ASN A 140 -3.14 -18.89 -27.15
N THR A 141 -4.17 -18.04 -27.07
CA THR A 141 -4.03 -16.57 -27.07
C THR A 141 -5.21 -15.98 -26.32
N LEU A 142 -4.95 -15.03 -25.42
CA LEU A 142 -5.99 -14.46 -24.55
C LEU A 142 -7.06 -13.72 -25.37
N ARG A 143 -8.32 -14.01 -25.06
CA ARG A 143 -9.49 -13.33 -25.66
C ARG A 143 -9.94 -12.20 -24.75
N TRP A 144 -10.20 -11.06 -25.37
CA TRP A 144 -10.62 -9.83 -24.71
C TRP A 144 -12.02 -9.42 -25.16
N GLU A 145 -12.69 -8.65 -24.32
CA GLU A 145 -13.93 -7.94 -24.62
C GLU A 145 -13.57 -6.52 -25.11
N PRO A 146 -13.89 -6.15 -26.36
CA PRO A 146 -13.46 -4.89 -26.97
C PRO A 146 -14.46 -3.73 -26.91
N LYS A 147 -15.71 -3.97 -26.50
CA LYS A 147 -16.82 -2.99 -26.63
C LYS A 147 -17.71 -2.84 -25.40
N ALA A 148 -17.78 -3.84 -24.53
CA ALA A 148 -18.63 -3.78 -23.35
C ALA A 148 -17.93 -3.16 -22.13
N GLY A 149 -18.72 -2.56 -21.23
CA GLY A 149 -18.24 -1.99 -19.98
C GLY A 149 -17.38 -0.74 -20.20
N ARG A 150 -16.08 -0.83 -19.91
CA ARG A 150 -15.09 0.25 -20.12
C ARG A 150 -14.14 -0.03 -21.30
N ALA A 151 -14.39 -1.07 -22.08
CA ALA A 151 -13.59 -1.39 -23.25
C ALA A 151 -13.99 -0.52 -24.45
N PHE A 152 -13.01 -0.15 -25.27
CA PHE A 152 -13.19 0.62 -26.49
C PHE A 152 -12.08 0.35 -27.51
N THR A 153 -12.38 0.63 -28.78
CA THR A 153 -11.41 0.65 -29.89
C THR A 153 -11.70 1.87 -30.76
N GLU A 154 -10.74 2.77 -30.90
CA GLU A 154 -10.90 4.07 -31.55
C GLU A 154 -9.70 4.41 -32.47
N GLY A 155 -9.88 5.47 -33.27
CA GLY A 155 -8.84 5.99 -34.16
C GLY A 155 -8.33 5.00 -35.21
N GLY A 156 -9.14 4.02 -35.58
CA GLY A 156 -8.79 2.98 -36.55
C GLY A 156 -8.02 1.78 -35.99
N VAL A 157 -7.82 1.70 -34.67
CA VAL A 157 -7.37 0.44 -34.04
C VAL A 157 -8.45 -0.62 -34.17
N VAL A 158 -8.10 -1.81 -34.64
CA VAL A 158 -9.06 -2.92 -34.87
C VAL A 158 -8.75 -4.09 -33.94
N TYR A 159 -9.75 -4.52 -33.18
CA TYR A 159 -9.66 -5.78 -32.42
C TYR A 159 -10.08 -6.98 -33.28
N ARG A 160 -9.27 -8.05 -33.24
CA ARG A 160 -9.62 -9.38 -33.79
C ARG A 160 -8.82 -10.46 -33.07
N ASP A 161 -9.50 -11.56 -32.74
CA ASP A 161 -8.90 -12.80 -32.25
C ASP A 161 -7.83 -12.67 -31.16
N GLY A 162 -8.11 -11.81 -30.16
CA GLY A 162 -7.21 -11.56 -29.03
C GLY A 162 -6.13 -10.49 -29.28
N GLY A 163 -6.02 -9.98 -30.51
CA GLY A 163 -5.05 -8.96 -30.89
C GLY A 163 -5.67 -7.60 -31.22
N LEU A 164 -4.84 -6.56 -31.09
CA LEU A 164 -5.12 -5.20 -31.53
C LEU A 164 -4.24 -4.85 -32.73
N GLN A 165 -4.84 -4.52 -33.87
CA GLN A 165 -4.13 -4.03 -35.05
C GLN A 165 -4.07 -2.51 -35.07
N VAL A 166 -2.88 -1.96 -35.30
CA VAL A 166 -2.70 -0.52 -35.56
C VAL A 166 -2.84 -0.20 -37.06
N ASN A 167 -3.55 0.87 -37.38
CA ASN A 167 -3.76 1.39 -38.73
C ASN A 167 -2.63 2.32 -39.22
N GLU A 168 -1.80 2.83 -38.30
CA GLU A 168 -0.79 3.85 -38.54
C GLU A 168 0.54 3.50 -37.87
N THR A 169 1.65 3.73 -38.57
CA THR A 169 2.99 3.69 -37.96
C THR A 169 3.16 4.84 -36.97
N GLY A 170 3.83 4.61 -35.85
CA GLY A 170 4.13 5.64 -34.85
C GLY A 170 4.65 5.10 -33.53
N LEU A 171 4.85 6.00 -32.56
CA LEU A 171 5.11 5.62 -31.17
C LEU A 171 3.78 5.34 -30.47
N TYR A 172 3.69 4.18 -29.82
CA TYR A 172 2.55 3.77 -29.04
C TYR A 172 2.99 3.43 -27.62
N HIS A 173 2.24 3.93 -26.63
CA HIS A 173 2.31 3.38 -25.30
C HIS A 173 1.42 2.14 -25.24
N ILE A 174 2.04 0.98 -25.00
CA ILE A 174 1.38 -0.33 -24.94
C ILE A 174 1.40 -0.80 -23.48
N TYR A 175 0.26 -1.26 -22.97
CA TYR A 175 0.13 -1.70 -21.58
C TYR A 175 -0.75 -2.95 -21.44
N SER A 176 -0.44 -3.78 -20.46
CA SER A 176 -1.20 -4.99 -20.14
C SER A 176 -1.15 -5.28 -18.64
N ARG A 177 -2.27 -5.73 -18.07
CA ARG A 177 -2.36 -6.26 -16.72
C ARG A 177 -2.98 -7.64 -16.77
N VAL A 178 -2.43 -8.57 -16.00
CA VAL A 178 -3.04 -9.87 -15.69
C VAL A 178 -2.97 -10.16 -14.20
N GLN A 179 -3.90 -10.97 -13.70
CA GLN A 179 -3.91 -11.50 -12.35
C GLN A 179 -4.06 -13.01 -12.41
N PHE A 180 -3.09 -13.72 -11.85
CA PHE A 180 -3.13 -15.16 -11.65
C PHE A 180 -3.72 -15.48 -10.27
N GLU A 181 -4.54 -16.51 -10.21
CA GLU A 181 -5.18 -17.08 -9.03
C GLU A 181 -5.05 -18.60 -9.14
N ALA A 182 -4.39 -19.23 -8.16
CA ALA A 182 -4.37 -20.68 -8.09
C ALA A 182 -4.36 -21.18 -6.64
N ASN A 183 -4.82 -22.41 -6.47
CA ASN A 183 -4.86 -23.17 -5.21
C ASN A 183 -3.78 -24.27 -5.14
N HIS A 184 -3.06 -24.48 -6.26
CA HIS A 184 -1.97 -25.43 -6.43
C HIS A 184 -0.84 -24.77 -7.21
N CYS A 185 0.40 -25.05 -6.82
CA CYS A 185 1.62 -24.64 -7.51
C CYS A 185 2.80 -25.48 -6.99
N THR A 186 3.93 -25.45 -7.69
CA THR A 186 5.22 -25.97 -7.23
C THR A 186 6.23 -24.82 -7.05
N PRO A 187 7.27 -24.97 -6.19
CA PRO A 187 8.33 -23.97 -6.07
C PRO A 187 9.12 -23.71 -7.36
N THR A 188 9.06 -24.62 -8.33
CA THR A 188 9.70 -24.54 -9.65
C THR A 188 8.81 -23.92 -10.73
N ASP A 189 7.54 -23.62 -10.43
CA ASP A 189 6.66 -22.99 -11.41
C ASP A 189 7.04 -21.53 -11.66
N ALA A 190 6.87 -21.08 -12.92
CA ALA A 190 7.09 -19.70 -13.32
C ALA A 190 5.84 -19.08 -13.99
N LEU A 191 5.55 -17.84 -13.63
CA LEU A 191 4.55 -17.01 -14.31
C LEU A 191 5.25 -16.12 -15.32
N VAL A 192 4.96 -16.36 -16.60
CA VAL A 192 5.36 -15.50 -17.70
C VAL A 192 4.15 -14.68 -18.12
N HIS A 193 4.36 -13.40 -18.36
CA HIS A 193 3.40 -12.49 -18.99
C HIS A 193 4.19 -11.73 -20.06
N SER A 194 3.72 -11.74 -21.30
CA SER A 194 4.41 -11.03 -22.39
C SER A 194 3.46 -10.39 -23.38
N VAL A 195 3.92 -9.27 -23.96
CA VAL A 195 3.31 -8.57 -25.08
C VAL A 195 4.19 -8.82 -26.30
N PHE A 196 3.58 -9.20 -27.42
CA PHE A 196 4.29 -9.53 -28.64
C PHE A 196 3.54 -9.06 -29.89
N VAL A 197 4.25 -8.88 -30.99
CA VAL A 197 3.69 -8.47 -32.28
C VAL A 197 3.76 -9.60 -33.31
N ARG A 198 2.71 -9.73 -34.14
CA ARG A 198 2.73 -10.54 -35.37
C ARG A 198 2.56 -9.62 -36.57
N ARG A 199 3.33 -9.89 -37.62
CA ARG A 199 3.38 -9.12 -38.87
C ARG A 199 2.92 -9.98 -40.04
N PRO A 200 2.11 -9.46 -40.99
CA PRO A 200 1.70 -10.22 -42.17
C PRO A 200 2.86 -10.84 -42.96
N TRP A 201 4.04 -10.20 -42.94
CA TRP A 201 5.25 -10.63 -43.65
C TRP A 201 6.24 -11.46 -42.80
N SER A 202 5.96 -11.71 -41.51
CA SER A 202 6.82 -12.53 -40.64
C SER A 202 6.06 -13.70 -40.03
N SER A 203 6.54 -14.92 -40.28
CA SER A 203 6.04 -16.13 -39.62
C SER A 203 6.43 -16.22 -38.14
N LYS A 204 7.47 -15.50 -37.71
CA LYS A 204 7.93 -15.46 -36.32
C LYS A 204 7.33 -14.24 -35.60
N PRO A 205 6.62 -14.42 -34.48
CA PRO A 205 6.26 -13.33 -33.58
C PRO A 205 7.51 -12.67 -32.98
N LEU A 206 7.42 -11.38 -32.67
CA LEU A 206 8.47 -10.62 -31.98
C LEU A 206 7.96 -10.21 -30.60
N THR A 207 8.61 -10.68 -29.53
CA THR A 207 8.32 -10.24 -28.16
C THR A 207 8.75 -8.79 -27.98
N LEU A 208 7.86 -7.96 -27.44
CA LEU A 208 8.06 -6.53 -27.22
C LEU A 208 8.35 -6.22 -25.75
N ILE A 209 7.63 -6.89 -24.84
CA ILE A 209 7.74 -6.70 -23.39
C ILE A 209 7.49 -8.06 -22.73
N GLU A 210 8.28 -8.44 -21.74
CA GLU A 210 8.08 -9.67 -20.97
C GLU A 210 8.38 -9.45 -19.48
N ALA A 211 7.58 -10.09 -18.62
CA ALA A 211 7.82 -10.21 -17.19
C ALA A 211 7.84 -11.69 -16.81
N HIS A 212 8.83 -12.06 -16.01
CA HIS A 212 9.05 -13.40 -15.48
C HIS A 212 8.97 -13.36 -13.95
N ARG A 213 8.16 -14.23 -13.35
CA ARG A 213 8.03 -14.33 -11.88
C ARG A 213 8.11 -15.79 -11.42
N GLU A 214 9.20 -16.08 -10.71
CA GLU A 214 9.42 -17.32 -9.95
C GLU A 214 9.09 -17.10 -8.46
N GLY A 215 9.25 -18.15 -7.63
CA GLY A 215 9.24 -18.03 -6.16
C GLY A 215 7.93 -17.55 -5.55
N TYR A 216 6.84 -17.48 -6.33
CA TYR A 216 5.51 -17.12 -5.86
C TYR A 216 4.85 -18.24 -5.03
N CYS A 217 5.37 -19.46 -5.17
CA CYS A 217 4.91 -20.65 -4.48
C CYS A 217 5.88 -21.03 -3.34
N SER A 218 5.37 -21.18 -2.12
CA SER A 218 6.15 -21.68 -0.98
C SER A 218 5.80 -23.15 -0.69
N SER A 219 6.79 -23.96 -0.33
CA SER A 219 6.56 -25.34 0.13
C SER A 219 5.53 -25.40 1.26
N GLY A 220 4.45 -26.16 1.07
CA GLY A 220 3.33 -26.24 2.03
C GLY A 220 2.16 -25.30 1.75
N SER A 221 2.14 -24.59 0.61
CA SER A 221 0.99 -23.78 0.15
C SER A 221 -0.23 -24.59 -0.33
N ASN A 222 -0.11 -25.92 -0.43
CA ASN A 222 -1.13 -26.84 -0.96
C ASN A 222 -2.54 -26.55 -0.41
N GLY A 223 -3.46 -26.15 -1.30
CA GLY A 223 -4.86 -25.89 -0.94
C GLY A 223 -5.16 -24.47 -0.44
N ARG A 224 -4.15 -23.59 -0.31
CA ARG A 224 -4.38 -22.15 -0.09
C ARG A 224 -4.42 -21.43 -1.43
N VAL A 225 -5.49 -20.69 -1.69
CA VAL A 225 -5.57 -19.79 -2.84
C VAL A 225 -4.56 -18.66 -2.66
N TRP A 226 -3.68 -18.48 -3.64
CA TRP A 226 -2.77 -17.35 -3.74
C TRP A 226 -3.09 -16.52 -4.99
N THR A 227 -2.71 -15.25 -4.97
CA THR A 227 -2.97 -14.31 -6.07
C THR A 227 -1.70 -13.56 -6.47
N SER A 228 -1.41 -13.47 -7.77
CA SER A 228 -0.24 -12.75 -8.32
C SER A 228 -0.66 -11.81 -9.44
N GLY A 229 -0.47 -10.50 -9.27
CA GLY A 229 -0.59 -9.54 -10.36
C GLY A 229 0.70 -9.43 -11.18
N SER A 230 0.58 -9.18 -12.48
CA SER A 230 1.65 -8.71 -13.36
C SER A 230 1.15 -7.54 -14.19
N TYR A 231 1.98 -6.51 -14.34
CA TYR A 231 1.72 -5.33 -15.17
C TYR A 231 2.90 -5.08 -16.10
N LEU A 232 2.61 -4.82 -17.37
CA LEU A 232 3.56 -4.45 -18.40
C LEU A 232 3.16 -3.10 -18.97
N GLY A 233 4.14 -2.27 -19.26
CA GLY A 233 3.95 -0.98 -19.91
C GLY A 233 5.23 -0.52 -20.58
N SER A 234 5.19 -0.14 -21.85
CA SER A 234 6.33 0.45 -22.55
C SER A 234 5.89 1.29 -23.73
N THR A 235 6.70 2.30 -24.07
CA THR A 235 6.53 3.10 -25.27
C THR A 235 7.42 2.53 -26.38
N LEU A 236 6.80 2.04 -27.45
CA LEU A 236 7.49 1.33 -28.53
C LEU A 236 6.98 1.83 -29.89
N GLN A 237 7.84 1.73 -30.90
CA GLN A 237 7.44 2.00 -32.28
C GLN A 237 6.69 0.79 -32.85
N LEU A 238 5.47 1.01 -33.35
CA LEU A 238 4.71 0.03 -34.11
C LEU A 238 4.61 0.46 -35.56
N GLU A 239 4.59 -0.52 -36.46
CA GLU A 239 4.38 -0.34 -37.90
C GLU A 239 2.91 -0.53 -38.24
N LYS A 240 2.42 0.19 -39.25
CA LYS A 240 1.08 0.00 -39.81
C LYS A 240 0.83 -1.48 -40.13
N GLN A 241 -0.33 -1.99 -39.72
CA GLN A 241 -0.78 -3.39 -39.79
C GLN A 241 -0.14 -4.35 -38.75
N ASP A 242 0.73 -3.90 -37.86
CA ASP A 242 1.19 -4.69 -36.71
C ASP A 242 0.00 -5.15 -35.86
N TRP A 243 -0.07 -6.46 -35.58
CA TRP A 243 -1.02 -7.04 -34.62
C TRP A 243 -0.32 -7.27 -33.28
N VAL A 244 -0.72 -6.53 -32.26
CA VAL A 244 -0.21 -6.67 -30.89
C VAL A 244 -1.10 -7.62 -30.10
N TYR A 245 -0.48 -8.59 -29.41
CA TYR A 245 -1.13 -9.62 -28.62
C TYR A 245 -0.49 -9.72 -27.23
N VAL A 246 -1.19 -10.41 -26.32
CA VAL A 246 -0.71 -10.76 -24.97
C VAL A 246 -0.70 -12.28 -24.82
N ASN A 247 0.38 -12.82 -24.24
CA ASN A 247 0.49 -14.21 -23.82
C ASN A 247 0.75 -14.30 -22.31
N VAL A 248 0.39 -15.44 -21.71
CA VAL A 248 0.77 -15.82 -20.35
C VAL A 248 1.13 -17.32 -20.29
N SER A 249 1.98 -17.74 -19.36
CA SER A 249 2.35 -19.16 -19.23
C SER A 249 1.18 -20.06 -18.83
N HIS A 250 0.26 -19.57 -17.98
CA HIS A 250 -0.86 -20.34 -17.45
C HIS A 250 -2.21 -19.62 -17.61
N PRO A 251 -2.82 -19.61 -18.82
CA PRO A 251 -4.09 -18.92 -19.07
C PRO A 251 -5.26 -19.40 -18.18
N ALA A 252 -5.28 -20.69 -17.82
CA ALA A 252 -6.30 -21.28 -16.95
C ALA A 252 -6.23 -20.85 -15.48
N MET A 253 -5.14 -20.17 -15.08
CA MET A 253 -5.00 -19.58 -13.74
C MET A 253 -5.43 -18.10 -13.71
N LEU A 254 -5.94 -17.51 -14.79
CA LEU A 254 -6.31 -16.09 -14.78
C LEU A 254 -7.60 -15.85 -13.98
N SER A 255 -7.58 -14.78 -13.17
CA SER A 255 -8.75 -14.30 -12.43
C SER A 255 -9.91 -14.04 -13.37
N HIS A 256 -11.09 -14.58 -13.08
CA HIS A 256 -12.31 -14.27 -13.83
C HIS A 256 -12.95 -12.93 -13.42
N THR A 257 -12.30 -12.13 -12.58
CA THR A 257 -12.81 -10.82 -12.15
C THR A 257 -12.69 -9.79 -13.28
N HIS A 258 -13.80 -9.11 -13.62
CA HIS A 258 -13.93 -8.15 -14.73
C HIS A 258 -12.85 -7.06 -14.85
N HIS A 259 -12.16 -6.72 -13.77
CA HIS A 259 -11.17 -5.63 -13.72
C HIS A 259 -9.74 -6.11 -13.45
N ALA A 260 -9.54 -7.43 -13.26
CA ALA A 260 -8.24 -7.97 -12.89
C ALA A 260 -7.28 -8.09 -14.09
N ASN A 261 -7.83 -8.28 -15.29
CA ASN A 261 -7.08 -8.40 -16.55
C ASN A 261 -7.56 -7.37 -17.58
N PHE A 262 -6.62 -6.66 -18.22
CA PHE A 262 -6.88 -5.74 -19.33
C PHE A 262 -5.64 -5.56 -20.20
N PHE A 263 -5.84 -5.15 -21.44
CA PHE A 263 -4.79 -4.90 -22.42
C PHE A 263 -5.17 -3.65 -23.23
N GLY A 264 -4.20 -2.83 -23.62
CA GLY A 264 -4.47 -1.68 -24.47
C GLY A 264 -3.24 -1.02 -25.03
N LEU A 265 -3.50 -0.04 -25.89
CA LEU A 265 -2.47 0.80 -26.49
C LEU A 265 -3.05 2.18 -26.86
N HIS A 266 -2.22 3.20 -26.91
CA HIS A 266 -2.57 4.48 -27.52
C HIS A 266 -1.36 5.12 -28.20
N LYS A 267 -1.61 5.78 -29.34
CA LYS A 267 -0.59 6.54 -30.07
C LYS A 267 -0.25 7.82 -29.31
N ILE A 268 1.05 8.10 -29.16
CA ILE A 268 1.59 9.31 -28.51
C ILE A 268 1.62 10.46 -29.51
#